data_AF-S2YE96-F1
#
_entry.id   AF-S2YE96-F1
#
_cell.length_a   1.000
_cell.length_b   1.000
_cell.length_c   1.000
_cell.angle_alpha   90.00
_cell.angle_beta   90.00
_cell.angle_gamma   90.00
#
_symmetry.space_group_name_H-M   'P 1'
#
loop_
_entity.id
_entity.type
_entity.pdbx_description
1 polymer ?
#
loop_
_entity_poly.entity_id
_entity_poly.type
_entity_poly.pdbx_seq_one_letter_code
_entity_poly.pdbx_strand_id
1 'polypeptide(L)'
;MINGAILYGIAIILISISFIKDRNKTKDALLKSWKSFRNIIPDMLSIMLFVGLSLSILTPSLISSIIGEKSGLIGIIYSTLLGSIALVPSFVVFPLGHTLVQNGAGLPQVAVLMSTLMSVGITTLPMEQKIFGRSFAYSRNASALLMSLIFSYIIWLVMV
;
A
#
# COMPACT_ATOMS: atom_id res chain seq x y z
N MET A 1 3.50 -12.84 -14.71
CA MET A 1 4.04 -12.26 -15.97
C MET A 1 2.97 -12.15 -17.07
N ILE A 2 2.14 -13.17 -17.29
CA ILE A 2 1.05 -13.16 -18.30
C ILE A 2 0.05 -12.01 -18.12
N ASN A 3 -0.37 -11.71 -16.89
CA ASN A 3 -1.37 -10.65 -16.63
C ASN A 3 -0.90 -9.26 -17.06
N GLY A 4 0.39 -8.93 -16.87
CA GLY A 4 0.95 -7.65 -17.30
C GLY A 4 1.01 -7.53 -18.82
N ALA A 5 1.38 -8.61 -19.51
CA ALA A 5 1.44 -8.64 -20.97
C ALA A 5 0.05 -8.40 -21.59
N ILE A 6 -1.01 -8.97 -21.01
CA ILE A 6 -2.39 -8.75 -21.46
C ILE A 6 -2.79 -7.28 -21.32
N LEU A 7 -2.54 -6.68 -20.16
CA LEU A 7 -2.88 -5.28 -19.91
C LEU A 7 -2.15 -4.32 -20.87
N TYR A 8 -0.84 -4.54 -21.07
CA TYR A 8 -0.07 -3.72 -22.00
C TYR A 8 -0.50 -3.93 -23.45
N GLY A 9 -0.83 -5.16 -23.84
CA GLY A 9 -1.37 -5.47 -25.17
C GLY A 9 -2.68 -4.71 -25.44
N ILE A 10 -3.62 -4.76 -24.49
CA ILE A 10 -4.89 -4.01 -24.58
C ILE A 10 -4.62 -2.51 -24.67
N ALA A 11 -3.73 -1.97 -23.84
CA ALA A 11 -3.40 -0.55 -23.85
C ALA A 11 -2.82 -0.11 -25.21
N ILE A 12 -1.91 -0.89 -25.81
CA ILE A 12 -1.35 -0.61 -27.13
C ILE A 12 -2.45 -0.60 -28.19
N ILE A 13 -3.32 -1.62 -28.20
CA ILE A 13 -4.44 -1.71 -29.16
C ILE A 13 -5.35 -0.49 -29.05
N LEU A 14 -5.75 -0.11 -27.83
CA LEU A 14 -6.62 1.04 -27.59
C LEU A 14 -5.97 2.36 -28.00
N ILE A 15 -4.66 2.54 -27.72
CA ILE A 15 -3.91 3.72 -28.16
C ILE A 15 -3.80 3.75 -29.69
N SER A 16 -3.54 2.62 -30.35
CA SER A 16 -3.52 2.52 -31.81
C SER A 16 -4.87 2.89 -32.43
N ILE A 17 -5.98 2.37 -31.89
CA ILE A 17 -7.34 2.71 -32.33
C ILE A 17 -7.60 4.21 -32.12
N SER A 18 -7.25 4.75 -30.95
CA SER A 18 -7.39 6.19 -30.65
C SER A 18 -6.58 7.04 -31.62
N PHE A 19 -5.36 6.62 -31.95
CA PHE A 19 -4.47 7.33 -32.86
C PHE A 19 -4.98 7.34 -34.31
N ILE A 20 -5.62 6.26 -34.75
CA ILE A 20 -6.28 6.19 -36.07
C ILE A 20 -7.49 7.13 -36.09
N LYS A 21 -8.24 7.23 -34.97
CA LYS A 21 -9.46 8.04 -34.88
C LYS A 21 -9.21 9.54 -34.75
N ASP A 22 -8.25 9.95 -33.92
CA ASP A 22 -7.87 11.36 -33.73
C ASP A 22 -6.43 11.46 -33.18
N ARG A 23 -5.50 11.79 -34.08
CA ARG A 23 -4.07 11.92 -33.74
C ARG A 23 -3.81 13.05 -32.75
N ASN A 24 -4.51 14.18 -32.91
CA ASN A 24 -4.28 15.37 -32.09
C ASN A 24 -4.74 15.12 -30.65
N LYS A 25 -5.95 14.59 -30.47
CA LYS A 25 -6.44 14.22 -29.13
C LYS A 25 -5.60 13.15 -28.47
N THR A 26 -5.16 12.14 -29.23
CA THR A 26 -4.31 11.06 -28.69
C THR A 26 -2.96 11.61 -28.22
N LYS A 27 -2.33 12.50 -29.00
CA LYS A 27 -1.07 13.15 -28.63
C LYS A 27 -1.23 14.01 -27.37
N ASP A 28 -2.30 14.80 -27.28
CA ASP A 28 -2.58 15.63 -26.10
C ASP A 28 -2.83 14.78 -24.85
N ALA A 29 -3.57 13.67 -24.98
CA ALA A 29 -3.79 12.73 -23.89
C ALA A 29 -2.47 12.12 -23.40
N LEU A 30 -1.62 11.64 -24.33
CA LEU A 30 -0.30 11.08 -23.98
C LEU A 30 0.61 12.11 -23.32
N LEU A 31 0.62 13.36 -23.78
CA LEU A 31 1.39 14.44 -23.16
C LEU A 31 0.90 14.75 -21.74
N LYS A 32 -0.42 14.79 -21.52
CA LYS A 32 -1.01 14.99 -20.18
C LYS A 32 -0.64 13.84 -19.25
N SER A 33 -0.79 12.59 -19.71
CA SER A 33 -0.40 11.40 -18.95
C SER A 33 1.09 11.41 -18.62
N TRP A 34 1.95 11.77 -19.57
CA TRP A 34 3.39 11.87 -19.35
C TRP A 34 3.77 12.95 -18.33
N LYS A 35 3.12 14.12 -18.40
CA LYS A 35 3.32 15.19 -17.41
C LYS A 35 2.89 14.73 -16.02
N SER A 36 1.73 14.08 -15.90
CA SER A 36 1.28 13.53 -14.63
C SER A 36 2.22 12.45 -14.10
N PHE A 37 2.71 11.57 -14.98
CA PHE A 37 3.67 10.52 -14.62
C PHE A 37 4.99 11.12 -14.11
N ARG A 38 5.54 12.10 -14.82
CA ARG A 38 6.76 12.81 -14.40
C ARG A 38 6.62 13.51 -13.05
N ASN A 39 5.43 14.01 -12.71
CA ASN A 39 5.19 14.65 -11.42
C ASN A 39 5.14 13.63 -10.27
N ILE A 40 4.67 12.40 -10.51
CA ILE A 40 4.53 11.36 -9.48
C ILE A 40 5.85 10.60 -9.28
N ILE A 41 6.64 10.40 -10.34
CA ILE A 41 7.90 9.61 -10.29
C ILE A 41 8.85 10.02 -9.14
N PRO A 42 9.18 11.31 -8.93
CA PRO A 42 10.16 11.70 -7.90
C PRO A 42 9.73 11.29 -6.50
N ASP A 43 8.45 11.53 -6.16
CA ASP A 43 7.88 11.13 -4.89
C ASP A 43 7.85 9.60 -4.76
N MET A 44 7.47 8.91 -5.84
CA MET A 44 7.44 7.45 -5.92
C MET A 44 8.82 6.85 -5.63
N LEU A 45 9.86 7.33 -6.32
CA LEU A 45 11.24 6.87 -6.17
C LEU A 45 11.79 7.19 -4.79
N SER A 46 11.48 8.37 -4.25
CA SER A 46 11.92 8.76 -2.90
C SER A 46 11.36 7.82 -1.83
N ILE A 47 10.08 7.47 -1.91
CA ILE A 47 9.46 6.51 -0.98
C ILE A 47 10.03 5.11 -1.19
N MET A 48 10.21 4.66 -2.44
CA MET A 48 10.79 3.34 -2.72
C MET A 48 12.24 3.24 -2.20
N LEU A 49 13.05 4.28 -2.36
CA LEU A 49 14.40 4.34 -1.81
C LEU A 49 14.38 4.31 -0.28
N PHE A 50 13.52 5.11 0.35
CA PHE A 50 13.38 5.12 1.81
C PHE A 50 12.99 3.73 2.35
N VAL A 51 12.03 3.07 1.71
CA VAL A 51 11.61 1.72 2.06
C VAL A 51 12.72 0.71 1.83
N GLY A 52 13.41 0.77 0.69
CA GLY A 52 14.53 -0.12 0.38
C GLY A 52 15.69 0.04 1.39
N LEU A 53 16.02 1.27 1.76
CA LEU A 53 17.03 1.54 2.80
C LEU A 53 16.58 1.06 4.18
N SER A 54 15.30 1.27 4.54
CA SER A 54 14.74 0.78 5.79
C SER A 54 14.83 -0.75 5.88
N LEU A 55 14.48 -1.45 4.78
CA LEU A 55 14.61 -2.90 4.68
C LEU A 55 16.07 -3.38 4.68
N SER A 56 17.00 -2.59 4.16
CA SER A 56 18.44 -2.91 4.24
C SER A 56 18.98 -2.86 5.68
N ILE A 57 18.36 -2.07 6.56
CA ILE A 57 18.72 -1.97 7.99
C ILE A 57 17.97 -3.05 8.79
N LEU A 58 16.74 -3.38 8.39
CA LEU A 58 15.91 -4.42 8.99
C LEU A 58 16.37 -5.81 8.54
N THR A 59 17.29 -6.44 9.28
CA THR A 59 17.72 -7.81 8.98
C THR A 59 16.53 -8.78 9.04
N PRO A 60 16.55 -9.88 8.27
CA PRO A 60 15.51 -10.92 8.34
C PRO A 60 15.30 -11.44 9.77
N SER A 61 16.37 -11.50 10.57
CA SER A 61 16.31 -11.88 11.99
C SER A 61 15.53 -10.89 12.86
N LEU A 62 15.63 -9.58 12.58
CA LEU A 62 14.89 -8.54 13.30
C LEU A 62 13.42 -8.51 12.85
N ILE A 63 13.18 -8.68 11.55
CA ILE A 63 11.82 -8.78 11.00
C ILE A 63 11.10 -10.00 11.60
N SER A 64 11.76 -11.15 11.60
CA SER A 64 11.19 -12.40 12.12
C SER A 64 10.96 -12.36 13.64
N SER A 65 11.76 -11.60 14.40
CA SER A 65 11.58 -11.50 15.85
C SER A 65 10.45 -10.55 16.26
N ILE A 66 10.19 -9.49 15.50
CA ILE A 66 9.17 -8.48 15.82
C ILE A 66 7.82 -8.81 15.18
N ILE A 67 7.82 -9.20 13.90
CA ILE A 67 6.60 -9.43 13.09
C ILE A 67 6.60 -10.79 12.38
N GLY A 68 7.46 -11.73 12.77
CA GLY A 68 7.49 -13.08 12.18
C GLY A 68 6.30 -13.95 12.59
N GLU A 69 6.13 -15.10 11.96
CA GLU A 69 5.03 -16.03 12.27
C GLU A 69 4.95 -16.39 13.76
N LYS A 70 6.12 -16.57 14.40
CA LYS A 70 6.22 -16.91 15.83
C LYS A 70 5.87 -15.76 16.78
N SER A 71 5.75 -14.52 16.29
CA SER A 71 5.39 -13.35 17.11
C SER A 71 3.92 -13.36 17.55
N GLY A 72 3.07 -14.16 16.88
CA GLY A 72 1.65 -14.32 17.21
C GLY A 72 0.91 -12.99 17.34
N LEU A 73 0.08 -12.88 18.38
CA LEU A 73 -0.74 -11.68 18.66
C LEU A 73 0.10 -10.43 18.94
N ILE A 74 1.29 -10.58 19.54
CA ILE A 74 2.16 -9.44 19.85
C ILE A 74 2.64 -8.77 18.55
N GLY A 75 3.01 -9.55 17.54
CA GLY A 75 3.40 -9.01 16.23
C GLY A 75 2.25 -8.32 15.50
N ILE A 76 1.01 -8.79 15.68
CA ILE A 76 -0.19 -8.12 15.13
C ILE A 76 -0.37 -6.74 15.79
N ILE A 77 -0.21 -6.63 17.11
CA ILE A 77 -0.32 -5.35 17.82
C ILE A 77 0.76 -4.38 17.33
N TYR A 78 2.02 -4.80 17.26
CA TYR A 78 3.10 -3.93 16.75
C TYR A 78 2.86 -3.48 15.31
N SER A 79 2.46 -4.41 14.45
CA SER A 79 2.14 -4.13 13.05
C SER A 79 0.98 -3.13 12.91
N THR A 80 -0.05 -3.28 13.75
CA THR A 80 -1.21 -2.38 13.80
C THR A 80 -0.80 -0.96 14.20
N LEU A 81 0.02 -0.82 15.24
CA LEU A 81 0.49 0.47 15.72
C LEU A 81 1.39 1.17 14.69
N LEU A 82 2.34 0.43 14.12
CA LEU A 82 3.24 0.96 13.09
C LEU A 82 2.45 1.43 11.86
N GLY A 83 1.55 0.62 11.35
CA GLY A 83 0.76 0.97 10.17
C GLY A 83 -0.27 2.07 10.45
N SER A 84 -0.76 2.22 11.68
CA SER A 84 -1.69 3.32 12.01
C SER A 84 -1.02 4.70 12.05
N ILE A 85 0.29 4.74 12.30
CA ILE A 85 1.08 5.99 12.34
C ILE A 85 1.63 6.33 10.96
N ALA A 86 2.15 5.35 10.24
CA ALA A 86 2.74 5.55 8.92
C ALA A 86 1.65 5.65 7.84
N LEU A 87 1.78 6.64 6.95
CA LEU A 87 0.91 6.77 5.78
C LEU A 87 1.74 6.52 4.52
N VAL A 88 1.44 5.44 3.81
CA VAL A 88 2.21 5.04 2.62
C VAL A 88 1.24 4.83 1.44
N PRO A 89 1.56 5.33 0.24
CA PRO A 89 0.73 5.10 -0.94
C PRO A 89 0.58 3.62 -1.29
N SER A 90 -0.60 3.23 -1.76
CA SER A 90 -0.97 1.84 -2.07
C SER A 90 0.03 1.10 -2.95
N PHE A 91 0.62 1.78 -3.94
CA PHE A 91 1.55 1.17 -4.89
C PHE A 91 2.89 0.76 -4.26
N VAL A 92 3.25 1.29 -3.09
CA VAL A 92 4.47 0.89 -2.33
C VAL A 92 4.14 -0.22 -1.32
N VAL A 93 2.94 -0.19 -0.75
CA VAL A 93 2.52 -1.12 0.31
C VAL A 93 2.56 -2.58 -0.16
N PHE A 94 2.16 -2.87 -1.41
CA PHE A 94 2.20 -4.25 -1.93
C PHE A 94 3.62 -4.81 -2.12
N PRO A 95 4.57 -4.13 -2.81
CA PRO A 95 5.97 -4.56 -2.84
C PRO A 95 6.60 -4.71 -1.45
N LEU A 96 6.30 -3.79 -0.53
CA LEU A 96 6.76 -3.86 0.85
C LEU A 96 6.26 -5.13 1.54
N GLY A 97 4.96 -5.40 1.46
CA GLY A 97 4.36 -6.61 2.05
C GLY A 97 5.00 -7.88 1.50
N HIS A 98 5.19 -7.97 0.17
CA HIS A 98 5.87 -9.11 -0.45
C HIS A 98 7.29 -9.30 0.10
N THR A 99 8.03 -8.20 0.24
CA THR A 99 9.41 -8.24 0.74
C THR A 99 9.46 -8.65 2.21
N LEU A 100 8.55 -8.15 3.04
CA LEU A 100 8.47 -8.53 4.46
C LEU A 100 8.19 -10.02 4.62
N VAL A 101 7.24 -10.58 3.85
CA VAL A 101 6.95 -12.01 3.85
C VAL A 101 8.18 -12.82 3.41
N GLN A 102 8.87 -12.41 2.35
CA GLN A 102 10.11 -13.08 1.91
C GLN A 102 11.22 -13.05 2.96
N ASN A 103 11.23 -12.05 3.84
CA ASN A 103 12.19 -11.90 4.92
C ASN A 103 11.70 -12.49 6.27
N GLY A 104 10.64 -13.30 6.26
CA GLY A 104 10.19 -14.08 7.42
C GLY A 104 9.10 -13.42 8.28
N ALA A 105 8.49 -12.31 7.81
CA ALA A 105 7.31 -11.77 8.46
C ALA A 105 6.10 -12.70 8.29
N GLY A 106 5.27 -12.82 9.33
CA GLY A 106 4.07 -13.63 9.27
C GLY A 106 2.98 -12.96 8.44
N LEU A 107 2.24 -13.77 7.67
CA LEU A 107 1.17 -13.27 6.79
C LEU A 107 0.09 -12.46 7.54
N PRO A 108 -0.40 -12.85 8.73
CA PRO A 108 -1.35 -12.05 9.49
C PRO A 108 -0.82 -10.67 9.92
N GLN A 109 0.46 -10.62 10.30
CA GLN A 109 1.17 -9.42 10.74
C GLN A 109 1.35 -8.46 9.55
N VAL A 110 1.75 -9.00 8.39
CA VAL A 110 1.85 -8.21 7.16
C VAL A 110 0.48 -7.73 6.69
N ALA A 111 -0.55 -8.56 6.79
CA ALA A 111 -1.93 -8.20 6.43
C ALA A 111 -2.44 -7.00 7.24
N VAL A 112 -2.26 -7.01 8.57
CA VAL A 112 -2.69 -5.90 9.43
C VAL A 112 -1.85 -4.65 9.21
N LEU A 113 -0.53 -4.81 9.00
CA LEU A 113 0.36 -3.69 8.71
C LEU A 113 -0.08 -2.98 7.43
N MET A 114 -0.29 -3.73 6.36
CA MET A 114 -0.70 -3.19 5.06
C MET A 114 -2.08 -2.54 5.12
N SER A 115 -3.04 -3.17 5.79
CA SER A 115 -4.40 -2.63 5.88
C SER A 115 -4.43 -1.35 6.73
N THR A 116 -3.69 -1.29 7.84
CA THR A 116 -3.62 -0.10 8.69
C THR A 116 -2.87 1.06 8.02
N LEU A 117 -1.76 0.80 7.33
CA LEU A 117 -0.97 1.79 6.55
C LEU A 117 -1.82 2.62 5.58
N MET A 118 -2.91 2.03 5.08
CA MET A 118 -3.76 2.64 4.07
C MET A 118 -5.11 3.13 4.62
N SER A 119 -5.68 2.42 5.59
CA SER A 119 -7.05 2.68 6.05
C SER A 119 -7.11 3.55 7.30
N VAL A 120 -6.11 3.46 8.18
CA VAL A 120 -6.06 4.19 9.44
C VAL A 120 -5.27 5.48 9.24
N GLY A 121 -5.92 6.60 9.49
CA GLY A 121 -5.41 7.93 9.26
C GLY A 121 -5.18 8.70 10.56
N ILE A 122 -4.39 8.18 11.50
CA ILE A 122 -4.10 8.92 12.74
C ILE A 122 -3.42 10.26 12.41
N THR A 123 -2.49 10.25 11.46
CA THR A 123 -1.79 11.46 10.98
C THR A 123 -2.72 12.42 10.22
N THR A 124 -3.74 11.89 9.53
CA THR A 124 -4.73 12.71 8.80
C THR A 124 -5.94 13.09 9.66
N LEU A 125 -6.04 12.58 10.89
CA LEU A 125 -7.18 12.81 11.79
C LEU A 125 -7.49 14.30 12.01
N PRO A 126 -6.52 15.21 12.22
CA PRO A 126 -6.82 16.64 12.38
C PRO A 126 -7.45 17.26 11.13
N MET A 127 -7.06 16.79 9.95
CA MET A 127 -7.62 17.22 8.67
C MET A 127 -9.02 16.66 8.47
N GLU A 128 -9.22 15.37 8.75
CA GLU A 128 -10.53 14.72 8.67
C GLU A 128 -11.55 15.37 9.61
N GLN A 129 -11.13 15.73 10.83
CA GLN A 129 -11.98 16.43 11.79
C GLN A 129 -12.46 17.79 11.27
N LYS A 130 -11.60 18.52 10.55
CA LYS A 130 -11.94 19.84 9.98
C LYS A 130 -12.92 19.72 8.81
N ILE A 131 -12.79 18.67 7.99
CA ILE A 131 -13.58 18.52 6.77
C ILE A 131 -14.91 17.81 7.05
N PHE A 132 -14.90 16.74 7.84
CA PHE A 132 -16.05 15.84 8.04
C PHE A 132 -16.68 15.91 9.43
N GLY A 133 -16.06 16.63 10.36
CA GLY A 133 -16.49 16.70 11.75
C GLY A 133 -15.94 15.56 12.61
N ARG A 134 -15.88 15.80 13.93
CA ARG A 134 -15.19 14.91 14.88
C ARG A 134 -15.81 13.52 14.96
N SER A 135 -17.14 13.42 15.05
CA SER A 135 -17.83 12.14 15.20
C SER A 135 -17.55 11.20 14.03
N PHE A 136 -17.58 11.73 12.80
CA PHE A 136 -17.27 10.95 11.60
C PHE A 136 -15.80 10.53 11.56
N ALA A 137 -14.87 11.46 11.80
CA ALA A 137 -13.43 11.17 11.74
C ALA A 137 -13.02 10.04 12.72
N TYR A 138 -13.52 10.08 13.96
CA TYR A 138 -13.25 9.03 14.94
C TYR A 138 -13.91 7.70 14.55
N SER A 139 -15.18 7.72 14.13
CA SER A 139 -15.90 6.49 13.76
C SER A 139 -15.26 5.81 12.54
N ARG A 140 -14.81 6.60 11.55
CA ARG A 140 -14.08 6.10 10.37
C ARG A 140 -12.78 5.43 10.76
N ASN A 141 -11.95 6.08 11.59
CA ASN A 141 -10.67 5.53 12.01
C ASN A 141 -10.83 4.29 12.90
N ALA A 142 -11.78 4.30 13.83
CA ALA A 142 -12.10 3.14 14.66
C ALA A 142 -12.59 1.95 13.81
N SER A 143 -13.47 2.20 12.84
CA SER A 143 -13.95 1.17 11.91
C SER A 143 -12.83 0.62 11.04
N ALA A 144 -11.94 1.48 10.52
CA ALA A 144 -10.78 1.07 9.74
C ALA A 144 -9.81 0.20 10.53
N LEU A 145 -9.56 0.55 11.80
CA LEU A 145 -8.73 -0.22 12.71
C LEU A 145 -9.35 -1.59 13.01
N LEU A 146 -10.64 -1.64 13.33
CA LEU A 146 -11.37 -2.88 13.57
C LEU A 146 -11.37 -3.79 12.35
N MET A 147 -11.67 -3.25 11.16
CA MET A 147 -11.67 -4.03 9.92
C MET A 147 -10.28 -4.57 9.58
N SER A 148 -9.22 -3.80 9.87
CA SER A 148 -7.84 -4.27 9.71
C SER A 148 -7.52 -5.46 10.61
N LEU A 149 -7.94 -5.42 11.87
CA LEU A 149 -7.76 -6.52 12.83
C LEU A 149 -8.58 -7.75 12.42
N ILE A 150 -9.82 -7.58 11.99
CA ILE A 150 -10.67 -8.66 11.48
C ILE A 150 -10.01 -9.30 10.25
N PHE A 151 -9.50 -8.50 9.32
CA PHE A 151 -8.81 -9.00 8.13
C PHE A 151 -7.59 -9.84 8.50
N SER A 152 -6.75 -9.35 9.42
CA SER A 152 -5.60 -10.10 9.94
C SER A 152 -6.01 -11.41 10.61
N TYR A 153 -7.07 -11.39 11.42
CA TYR A 153 -7.62 -12.57 12.08
C TYR A 153 -8.12 -13.61 11.08
N ILE A 154 -8.81 -13.19 10.01
CA ILE A 154 -9.24 -14.09 8.93
C ILE A 154 -8.02 -14.74 8.25
N ILE A 155 -7.00 -13.95 7.91
CA ILE A 155 -5.77 -14.48 7.33
C ILE A 155 -5.09 -15.47 8.27
N TRP A 156 -5.08 -15.18 9.57
CA TRP A 156 -4.55 -16.08 10.58
C TRP A 156 -5.30 -17.41 10.63
N LEU A 157 -6.63 -17.40 10.61
CA LEU A 157 -7.45 -18.60 10.60
C LEU A 157 -7.30 -19.45 9.32
N VAL A 158 -7.01 -18.83 8.18
CA VAL A 158 -6.87 -19.54 6.89
C VAL A 158 -5.48 -20.17 6.73
N MET A 159 -4.46 -19.58 7.37
CA MET A 159 -3.06 -19.98 7.21
C MET A 159 -2.54 -20.90 8.32
N VAL A 160 -3.30 -21.04 9.43
CA VAL A 160 -3.06 -22.02 10.52
C VAL A 160 -3.85 -23.28 10.26
#